data_AF-A0A9P0IR14-F1
#
_entry.id   AF-A0A9P0IR14-F1
#
_cell.length_a   1.000
_cell.length_b   1.000
_cell.length_c   1.000
_cell.angle_alpha   90.00
_cell.angle_beta   90.00
_cell.angle_gamma   90.00
#
_symmetry.space_group_name_H-M   'P 1'
#
loop_
_entity.id
_entity.type
_entity.pdbx_description
1 polymer ?
#
loop_
_entity_poly.entity_id
_entity_poly.type
_entity_poly.pdbx_seq_one_letter_code
_entity_poly.pdbx_strand_id
1 'polypeptide(L)'
;MGIYGVYIVSKSGGLIFNYDYTVPKIETEQTFGYPLDLKLSCENNRLLVSFGQRDNIKVGHVLLAINGVPVSGRKLEDGKDAIDMLNDATNYPLNLKFGRPKMTINEKIFLASMFYPLFAIASQLSPEPRSSGIETLEADTFKLQCFQTLTGVKFMVIADPTHVGLEQLLKENL
;
A
#
# COMPACT_ATOMS: atom_id res chain seq x y z
N MET A 1 -8.33 -11.64 11.93
CA MET A 1 -6.96 -12.01 11.53
C MET A 1 -7.03 -12.40 10.07
N GLY A 2 -6.36 -11.67 9.18
CA GLY A 2 -6.53 -11.87 7.74
C GLY A 2 -5.19 -11.93 7.03
N ILE A 3 -5.16 -12.68 5.93
CA ILE A 3 -4.10 -12.59 4.93
C ILE A 3 -4.42 -11.37 4.05
N TYR A 4 -3.48 -10.44 3.94
CA TYR A 4 -3.62 -9.24 3.14
C TYR A 4 -3.26 -9.51 1.68
N GLY A 5 -2.23 -10.32 1.43
CA GLY A 5 -1.86 -10.71 0.07
C GLY A 5 -0.72 -11.71 -0.01
N VAL A 6 -0.54 -12.26 -1.22
CA VAL A 6 0.48 -13.25 -1.57
C VAL A 6 1.29 -12.72 -2.74
N TYR A 7 2.60 -12.91 -2.70
CA TYR A 7 3.54 -12.51 -3.74
C TYR A 7 4.49 -13.67 -4.03
N ILE A 8 4.69 -13.97 -5.32
CA ILE A 8 5.67 -14.96 -5.78
C ILE A 8 6.71 -14.21 -6.59
N VAL A 9 7.97 -14.33 -6.18
CA VAL A 9 9.09 -13.62 -6.78
C VAL A 9 10.11 -14.62 -7.29
N SER A 10 10.60 -14.40 -8.50
CA SER A 10 11.59 -15.25 -9.15
C SER A 10 12.93 -15.21 -8.41
N LYS A 11 13.81 -16.14 -8.76
CA LYS A 11 15.21 -16.13 -8.31
C LYS A 11 15.93 -14.83 -8.66
N SER A 12 15.56 -14.15 -9.75
CA SER A 12 16.16 -12.88 -10.17
C SER A 12 15.51 -11.64 -9.56
N GLY A 13 14.52 -11.80 -8.67
CA GLY A 13 13.80 -10.68 -8.05
C GLY A 13 12.58 -10.17 -8.83
N GLY A 14 12.25 -10.77 -9.98
CA GLY A 14 11.08 -10.39 -10.75
C GLY A 14 9.77 -10.89 -10.13
N LEU A 15 8.75 -10.04 -10.05
CA LEU A 15 7.41 -10.46 -9.62
C LEU A 15 6.78 -11.41 -10.65
N ILE A 16 6.49 -12.64 -10.25
CA ILE A 16 5.84 -13.67 -11.08
C ILE A 16 4.32 -13.61 -10.89
N PHE A 17 3.89 -13.50 -9.64
CA PHE A 17 2.48 -13.51 -9.28
C PHE A 17 2.24 -12.62 -8.07
N ASN A 18 1.11 -11.93 -8.05
CA ASN A 18 0.60 -11.27 -6.86
C ASN A 18 -0.91 -11.49 -6.75
N TYR A 19 -1.39 -11.58 -5.52
CA TYR A 19 -2.81 -11.61 -5.23
C TYR A 19 -3.09 -10.84 -3.94
N ASP A 20 -3.98 -9.86 -4.01
CA ASP A 20 -4.44 -9.12 -2.85
C ASP A 20 -5.76 -9.75 -2.38
N TYR A 21 -5.81 -10.21 -1.13
CA TYR A 21 -7.00 -10.90 -0.61
C TYR A 21 -7.87 -9.94 0.20
N THR A 22 -7.46 -9.60 1.42
CA THR A 22 -8.22 -8.71 2.30
C THR A 22 -7.42 -7.46 2.62
N VAL A 23 -7.30 -6.54 1.66
CA VAL A 23 -6.69 -5.22 1.93
C VAL A 23 -7.75 -4.35 2.63
N PRO A 24 -7.54 -3.93 3.90
CA PRO A 24 -8.52 -3.11 4.60
C PRO A 24 -8.76 -1.81 3.84
N LYS A 25 -10.02 -1.52 3.52
CA LYS A 25 -10.42 -0.23 2.94
C LYS A 25 -10.45 0.81 4.06
N ILE A 26 -9.32 1.49 4.26
CA ILE A 26 -9.26 2.66 5.12
C ILE A 26 -9.70 3.85 4.28
N GLU A 27 -11.00 4.13 4.33
CA GLU A 27 -11.64 5.26 3.65
C GLU A 27 -12.36 6.12 4.70
N THR A 28 -12.35 7.43 4.49
CA THR A 28 -13.00 8.41 5.37
C THR A 28 -13.66 9.46 4.49
N GLU A 29 -14.93 9.70 4.72
CA GLU A 29 -15.72 10.66 3.95
C GLU A 29 -16.30 11.71 4.90
N GLN A 30 -16.06 12.97 4.59
CA GLN A 30 -16.45 14.08 5.47
C GLN A 30 -16.76 15.33 4.67
N THR A 31 -17.67 16.14 5.21
CA THR A 31 -18.02 17.45 4.63
C THR A 31 -17.15 18.56 5.22
N PHE A 32 -16.57 19.37 4.34
CA PHE A 32 -15.67 20.47 4.65
C PHE A 32 -16.33 21.82 4.31
N GLY A 33 -15.96 22.85 5.08
CA GLY A 33 -16.23 24.25 4.79
C GLY A 33 -15.00 24.96 4.20
N TYR A 34 -15.16 26.21 3.79
CA TYR A 34 -14.06 27.04 3.29
C TYR A 34 -13.46 27.90 4.43
N PRO A 35 -12.13 28.09 4.48
CA PRO A 35 -11.11 27.41 3.67
C PRO A 35 -10.89 25.97 4.13
N LEU A 36 -10.38 25.12 3.23
CA LEU A 36 -10.00 23.75 3.55
C LEU A 36 -8.85 23.74 4.58
N ASP A 37 -9.01 22.97 5.65
CA ASP A 37 -8.03 22.80 6.73
C ASP A 37 -6.94 21.75 6.41
N LEU A 38 -6.97 21.20 5.19
CA LEU A 38 -6.01 20.24 4.65
C LEU A 38 -5.28 20.85 3.44
N LYS A 39 -3.99 20.54 3.29
CA LYS A 39 -3.21 20.91 2.09
C LYS A 39 -3.00 19.69 1.22
N LEU A 40 -3.45 19.75 -0.04
CA LEU A 40 -3.23 18.68 -1.01
C LEU A 40 -2.05 18.98 -1.94
N SER A 41 -1.21 17.96 -2.22
CA SER A 41 -0.17 17.96 -3.26
C SER A 41 -0.49 16.93 -4.34
N CYS A 42 -0.10 17.18 -5.58
CA CYS A 42 -0.24 16.20 -6.66
C CYS A 42 1.08 15.45 -6.85
N GLU A 43 1.10 14.15 -6.57
CA GLU A 43 2.28 13.29 -6.78
C GLU A 43 1.83 11.97 -7.42
N ASN A 44 2.62 11.45 -8.37
CA ASN A 44 2.32 10.20 -9.10
C ASN A 44 0.88 10.13 -9.64
N ASN A 45 0.37 11.26 -10.14
CA ASN A 45 -1.00 11.39 -10.63
C ASN A 45 -2.05 11.01 -9.56
N ARG A 46 -1.87 11.49 -8.33
CA ARG A 46 -2.80 11.37 -7.19
C ARG A 46 -2.75 12.65 -6.37
N LEU A 47 -3.89 13.09 -5.85
CA LEU A 47 -3.97 14.20 -4.90
C LEU A 47 -3.81 13.67 -3.47
N LEU A 48 -2.63 13.91 -2.87
CA LEU A 48 -2.29 13.45 -1.53
C LEU A 48 -2.46 14.55 -0.50
N VAL A 49 -2.85 14.18 0.71
CA VAL A 49 -2.79 15.07 1.88
C VAL A 49 -1.32 15.25 2.25
N SER A 50 -0.79 16.44 1.99
CA SER A 50 0.59 16.84 2.29
C SER A 50 0.75 17.49 3.67
N PHE A 51 -0.33 18.09 4.19
CA PHE A 51 -0.37 18.69 5.52
C PHE A 51 -1.80 18.71 6.07
N GLY A 52 -1.92 18.65 7.39
CA GLY A 52 -3.18 18.58 8.11
C GLY A 52 -3.59 17.13 8.41
N GLN A 53 -4.16 16.91 9.59
CA GLN A 53 -4.70 15.62 10.01
C GLN A 53 -5.93 15.88 10.88
N ARG A 54 -7.06 15.25 10.51
CA ARG A 54 -8.33 15.43 11.19
C ARG A 54 -9.26 14.26 10.89
N ASP A 55 -10.07 13.85 11.87
CA ASP A 55 -11.19 12.92 11.68
C ASP A 55 -10.82 11.62 10.92
N ASN A 56 -9.65 11.05 11.23
CA ASN A 56 -9.01 9.87 10.59
C ASN A 56 -8.37 10.07 9.21
N ILE A 57 -8.39 11.29 8.66
CA ILE A 57 -7.63 11.68 7.48
C ILE A 57 -6.19 11.96 7.92
N LYS A 58 -5.24 11.22 7.36
CA LYS A 58 -3.80 11.32 7.69
C LYS A 58 -3.02 11.82 6.49
N VAL A 59 -1.85 12.40 6.75
CA VAL A 59 -0.86 12.71 5.72
C VAL A 59 -0.54 11.44 4.92
N GLY A 60 -0.51 11.57 3.59
CA GLY A 60 -0.35 10.46 2.65
C GLY A 60 -1.65 9.78 2.21
N HIS A 61 -2.80 10.09 2.81
CA HIS A 61 -4.09 9.72 2.22
C HIS A 61 -4.30 10.44 0.89
N VAL A 62 -5.00 9.78 -0.03
CA VAL A 62 -5.37 10.34 -1.33
C VAL A 62 -6.83 10.77 -1.34
N LEU A 63 -7.12 11.86 -2.04
CA LEU A 63 -8.49 12.24 -2.37
C LEU A 63 -9.03 11.27 -3.43
N LEU A 64 -10.06 10.53 -3.06
CA LEU A 64 -10.72 9.51 -3.88
C LEU A 64 -11.95 10.06 -4.60
N ALA A 65 -12.70 10.97 -3.97
CA ALA A 65 -13.90 11.56 -4.55
C ALA A 65 -14.23 12.94 -3.95
N ILE A 66 -14.92 13.77 -4.73
CA ILE A 66 -15.52 15.05 -4.32
C ILE A 66 -17.02 14.97 -4.63
N ASN A 67 -17.87 15.17 -3.62
CA ASN A 67 -19.33 15.06 -3.69
C ASN A 67 -19.80 13.75 -4.35
N GLY A 68 -19.13 12.65 -4.02
CA GLY A 68 -19.39 11.33 -4.61
C GLY A 68 -18.83 11.11 -6.01
N VAL A 69 -18.28 12.14 -6.67
CA VAL A 69 -17.66 12.02 -8.00
C VAL A 69 -16.20 11.60 -7.84
N PRO A 70 -15.76 10.46 -8.43
CA PRO A 70 -14.39 9.99 -8.32
C PRO A 70 -13.37 10.99 -8.87
N VAL A 71 -12.22 11.06 -8.21
CA VAL A 71 -11.07 11.85 -8.64
C VAL A 71 -10.00 10.92 -9.19
N SER A 72 -9.57 11.17 -10.42
CA SER A 72 -8.46 10.47 -11.07
C SER A 72 -7.35 11.47 -11.38
N GLY A 73 -6.22 11.32 -10.71
CA GLY A 73 -5.18 12.34 -10.75
C GLY A 73 -5.66 13.64 -10.14
N ARG A 74 -5.68 14.69 -10.96
CA ARG A 74 -6.16 16.01 -10.58
C ARG A 74 -7.57 16.30 -11.11
N LYS A 75 -8.16 15.40 -11.88
CA LYS A 75 -9.44 15.64 -12.56
C LYS A 75 -10.56 14.79 -11.98
N LEU A 76 -11.76 15.36 -11.93
CA LEU A 76 -12.99 14.61 -11.73
C LEU A 76 -13.39 13.93 -13.04
N GLU A 77 -14.30 12.96 -12.96
CA GLU A 77 -14.87 12.29 -14.14
C GLU A 77 -15.58 13.26 -15.11
N ASP A 78 -16.08 14.40 -14.61
CA ASP A 78 -16.69 15.46 -15.41
C ASP A 78 -15.66 16.39 -16.11
N GLY A 79 -14.37 16.12 -15.92
CA GLY A 79 -13.26 16.87 -16.53
C GLY A 79 -12.82 18.12 -15.75
N LYS A 80 -13.51 18.49 -14.67
CA LYS A 80 -13.11 19.62 -13.82
C LYS A 80 -11.84 19.33 -13.05
N ASP A 81 -11.07 20.39 -12.77
CA ASP A 81 -9.88 20.30 -11.93
C ASP A 81 -10.28 20.31 -10.46
N ALA A 82 -9.88 19.26 -9.73
CA ALA A 82 -10.20 19.09 -8.32
C ALA A 82 -9.57 20.19 -7.45
N ILE A 83 -8.35 20.65 -7.77
CA ILE A 83 -7.69 21.71 -6.98
C ILE A 83 -8.40 23.04 -7.19
N ASP A 84 -8.84 23.32 -8.41
CA ASP A 84 -9.58 24.55 -8.69
C ASP A 84 -10.93 24.56 -7.96
N MET A 85 -11.63 23.42 -7.92
CA MET A 85 -12.86 23.27 -7.13
C MET A 85 -12.64 23.48 -5.63
N LEU A 86 -11.54 22.97 -5.08
CA LEU A 86 -11.18 23.12 -3.66
C LEU A 86 -10.78 24.55 -3.30
N ASN A 87 -10.24 25.32 -4.24
CA ASN A 87 -9.82 26.71 -4.01
C ASN A 87 -10.96 27.72 -4.13
N ASP A 88 -12.04 27.37 -4.83
CA ASP A 88 -13.21 28.23 -5.03
C ASP A 88 -14.24 28.06 -3.89
N ALA A 89 -14.41 29.13 -3.12
CA ALA A 89 -15.32 29.18 -1.97
C ALA A 89 -16.80 28.92 -2.34
N THR A 90 -17.21 29.16 -3.59
CA THR A 90 -18.60 28.97 -4.03
C THR A 90 -19.00 27.50 -4.15
N ASN A 91 -18.02 26.58 -4.24
CA ASN A 91 -18.28 25.14 -4.31
C ASN A 91 -18.55 24.52 -2.93
N TYR A 92 -18.31 25.25 -1.85
CA TYR A 92 -18.50 24.75 -0.49
C TYR A 92 -19.97 24.84 -0.06
N PRO A 93 -20.47 23.86 0.73
CA PRO A 93 -19.72 22.77 1.38
C PRO A 93 -19.36 21.61 0.43
N LEU A 94 -18.15 21.06 0.59
CA LEU A 94 -17.65 19.93 -0.20
C LEU A 94 -17.58 18.67 0.64
N ASN A 95 -18.19 17.59 0.17
CA ASN A 95 -18.02 16.27 0.73
C ASN A 95 -16.80 15.59 0.09
N LEU A 96 -15.76 15.34 0.87
CA LEU A 96 -14.48 14.82 0.39
C LEU A 96 -14.27 13.42 0.95
N LYS A 97 -13.96 12.49 0.05
CA LYS A 97 -13.64 11.11 0.39
C LYS A 97 -12.14 10.88 0.26
N PHE A 98 -11.48 10.55 1.36
CA PHE A 98 -10.07 10.22 1.43
C PHE A 98 -9.86 8.73 1.70
N GLY A 99 -8.69 8.19 1.32
CA GLY A 99 -8.29 6.86 1.74
C GLY A 99 -6.84 6.55 1.45
N ARG A 100 -6.40 5.33 1.79
CA ARG A 100 -5.04 4.90 1.42
C ARG A 100 -4.91 4.70 -0.09
N PRO A 101 -3.80 5.14 -0.70
CA PRO A 101 -3.54 4.87 -2.11
C PRO A 101 -3.45 3.35 -2.34
N LYS A 102 -4.18 2.87 -3.35
CA LYS A 102 -4.01 1.48 -3.82
C LYS A 102 -2.68 1.38 -4.56
N MET A 103 -1.88 0.37 -4.25
CA MET A 103 -0.67 0.10 -5.00
C MET A 103 -0.99 -0.28 -6.45
N THR A 104 -0.33 0.38 -7.39
CA THR A 104 -0.32 -0.01 -8.81
C THR A 104 0.49 -1.29 -9.00
N ILE A 105 0.28 -1.97 -10.14
CA ILE A 105 1.08 -3.14 -10.51
C ILE A 105 2.56 -2.80 -10.58
N ASN A 106 2.92 -1.63 -11.12
CA ASN A 106 4.30 -1.18 -11.21
C ASN A 106 4.94 -0.97 -9.82
N GLU A 107 4.21 -0.36 -8.88
CA GLU A 107 4.65 -0.22 -7.48
C GLU A 107 4.87 -1.60 -6.85
N LYS A 108 4.00 -2.58 -7.11
CA LYS A 108 4.16 -3.96 -6.62
C LYS A 108 5.39 -4.65 -7.21
N ILE A 109 5.62 -4.54 -8.52
CA ILE A 109 6.81 -5.08 -9.19
C ILE A 109 8.08 -4.47 -8.56
N PHE A 110 8.06 -3.16 -8.33
CA PHE A 110 9.17 -2.45 -7.71
C PHE A 110 9.43 -2.93 -6.28
N LEU A 111 8.39 -2.99 -5.42
CA LEU A 111 8.54 -3.49 -4.04
C LEU A 111 9.04 -4.94 -4.00
N ALA A 112 8.48 -5.81 -4.85
CA ALA A 112 8.91 -7.21 -4.95
C ALA A 112 10.38 -7.33 -5.37
N SER A 113 10.81 -6.51 -6.33
CA SER A 113 12.20 -6.44 -6.78
C SER A 113 13.14 -5.95 -5.68
N MET A 114 12.71 -4.99 -4.87
CA MET A 114 13.49 -4.48 -3.73
C MET A 114 13.65 -5.49 -2.59
N PHE A 115 12.74 -6.45 -2.45
CA PHE A 115 12.88 -7.49 -1.44
C PHE A 115 14.07 -8.43 -1.72
N TYR A 116 14.40 -8.66 -3.00
CA TYR A 116 15.51 -9.52 -3.38
C TYR A 116 16.87 -9.10 -2.79
N PRO A 117 17.35 -7.85 -2.95
CA PRO A 117 18.60 -7.42 -2.34
C PRO A 117 18.52 -7.41 -0.81
N LEU A 118 17.39 -7.03 -0.20
CA LEU A 118 17.22 -7.08 1.25
C LEU A 118 17.39 -8.50 1.81
N PHE A 119 16.79 -9.48 1.14
CA PHE A 119 16.92 -10.89 1.47
C PHE A 119 18.38 -11.37 1.38
N ALA A 120 19.09 -10.99 0.33
CA ALA A 120 20.50 -11.35 0.14
C ALA A 120 21.40 -10.69 1.20
N ILE A 121 21.16 -9.42 1.51
CA ILE A 121 21.90 -8.69 2.55
C ILE A 121 21.73 -9.35 3.91
N ALA A 122 20.50 -9.76 4.27
CA ALA A 122 20.24 -10.45 5.53
C ALA A 122 21.02 -11.78 5.66
N SER A 123 21.16 -12.53 4.55
CA SER A 123 21.98 -13.74 4.53
C SER A 123 23.48 -13.43 4.65
N GLN A 124 23.97 -12.38 3.98
CA GLN A 124 25.38 -11.98 3.99
C GLN A 124 25.85 -11.35 5.31
N LEU A 125 24.98 -10.58 5.97
CA LEU A 125 25.27 -9.95 7.25
C LEU A 125 25.06 -10.89 8.45
N SER A 126 24.58 -12.11 8.21
CA SER A 126 24.35 -13.08 9.26
C SER A 126 25.64 -13.42 10.00
N PRO A 127 25.67 -13.35 11.35
CA PRO A 127 26.81 -13.83 12.14
C PRO A 127 26.89 -15.36 12.17
N GLU A 128 25.76 -16.04 11.90
CA GLU A 128 25.68 -17.50 11.89
C GLU A 128 25.91 -18.07 10.49
N PRO A 129 26.67 -19.19 10.37
CA PRO A 129 26.88 -19.85 9.10
C PRO A 129 25.57 -20.46 8.58
N ARG A 130 25.40 -20.44 7.24
CA ARG A 130 24.23 -21.02 6.53
C ARG A 130 22.88 -20.32 6.79
N SER A 131 22.89 -19.00 6.99
CA SER A 131 21.65 -18.22 7.06
C SER A 131 20.91 -18.20 5.71
N SER A 132 19.61 -18.46 5.76
CA SER A 132 18.71 -18.55 4.61
C SER A 132 18.31 -17.20 4.02
N GLY A 133 18.41 -16.09 4.79
CA GLY A 133 17.94 -14.76 4.42
C GLY A 133 16.80 -14.28 5.33
N ILE A 134 15.88 -13.48 4.80
CA ILE A 134 14.71 -12.99 5.55
C ILE A 134 13.59 -14.03 5.47
N GLU A 135 13.27 -14.68 6.59
CA GLU A 135 12.11 -15.58 6.70
C GLU A 135 10.87 -14.86 7.26
N THR A 136 11.08 -13.86 8.12
CA THR A 136 10.01 -13.06 8.73
C THR A 136 10.41 -11.59 8.78
N LEU A 137 9.50 -10.71 8.40
CA LEU A 137 9.60 -9.26 8.58
C LEU A 137 8.31 -8.80 9.28
N GLU A 138 8.44 -8.22 10.46
CA GLU A 138 7.32 -7.77 11.27
C GLU A 138 7.30 -6.24 11.36
N ALA A 139 6.11 -5.67 11.17
CA ALA A 139 5.80 -4.27 11.35
C ALA A 139 4.61 -4.13 12.32
N ASP A 140 4.33 -2.90 12.71
CA ASP A 140 3.22 -2.55 13.61
C ASP A 140 1.83 -3.00 13.10
N THR A 141 1.66 -3.03 11.78
CA THR A 141 0.37 -3.25 11.12
C THR A 141 0.31 -4.49 10.25
N PHE A 142 1.44 -5.13 9.98
CA PHE A 142 1.48 -6.37 9.20
C PHE A 142 2.72 -7.20 9.52
N LYS A 143 2.64 -8.49 9.21
CA LYS A 143 3.76 -9.42 9.16
C LYS A 143 3.89 -9.98 7.75
N LEU A 144 5.12 -10.03 7.26
CA LEU A 144 5.50 -10.69 6.01
C LEU A 144 6.27 -11.96 6.36
N GLN A 145 5.74 -13.10 5.94
CA GLN A 145 6.44 -14.39 5.99
C GLN A 145 7.00 -14.71 4.60
N CYS A 146 8.25 -15.13 4.52
CA CYS A 146 8.90 -15.51 3.27
C CYS A 146 9.45 -16.94 3.35
N PHE A 147 9.18 -17.73 2.31
CA PHE A 147 9.75 -19.04 2.08
C PHE A 147 10.48 -19.07 0.73
N GLN A 148 11.72 -19.53 0.73
CA GLN A 148 12.50 -19.73 -0.49
C GLN A 148 12.63 -21.21 -0.83
N THR A 149 12.31 -21.57 -2.08
CA THR A 149 12.52 -22.92 -2.60
C THR A 149 13.99 -23.20 -2.93
N LEU A 150 14.35 -24.47 -3.12
CA LEU A 150 15.68 -24.88 -3.58
C LEU A 150 16.07 -24.27 -4.94
N THR A 151 15.08 -23.99 -5.80
CA THR A 151 15.29 -23.33 -7.10
C THR A 151 15.44 -21.81 -6.99
N GLY A 152 15.25 -21.24 -5.79
CA GLY A 152 15.44 -19.82 -5.50
C GLY A 152 14.19 -18.94 -5.66
N VAL A 153 13.02 -19.55 -5.95
CA VAL A 153 11.73 -18.85 -6.00
C VAL A 153 11.29 -18.52 -4.58
N LYS A 154 10.74 -17.32 -4.38
CA LYS A 154 10.31 -16.83 -3.07
C LYS A 154 8.80 -16.69 -3.03
N PHE A 155 8.19 -17.27 -2.01
CA PHE A 155 6.78 -17.15 -1.69
C PHE A 155 6.66 -16.27 -0.46
N MET A 156 5.98 -15.14 -0.63
CA MET A 156 5.76 -14.17 0.44
C MET A 156 4.29 -14.04 0.74
N VAL A 157 3.94 -14.05 2.01
CA VAL A 157 2.58 -13.83 2.50
C VAL A 157 2.60 -12.65 3.44
N ILE A 158 1.75 -11.67 3.16
CA ILE A 158 1.51 -10.51 4.02
C ILE A 158 0.21 -10.78 4.77
N ALA A 159 0.25 -10.67 6.09
CA ALA A 159 -0.91 -10.90 6.96
C ALA A 159 -0.90 -9.97 8.17
N ASP A 160 -1.98 -10.05 8.95
CA ASP A 160 -2.05 -9.46 10.29
C ASP A 160 -0.89 -9.95 11.17
N PRO A 161 -0.25 -9.09 12.01
CA PRO A 161 0.86 -9.48 12.86
C PRO A 161 0.55 -10.66 13.78
N THR A 162 -0.72 -10.78 14.21
CA THR A 162 -1.15 -11.84 15.11
C THR A 162 -1.39 -13.17 14.42
N HIS A 163 -1.35 -13.24 13.07
CA HIS A 163 -1.66 -14.44 12.31
C HIS A 163 -0.65 -15.57 12.56
N VAL A 164 -1.16 -16.71 13.03
CA VAL A 164 -0.38 -17.94 13.29
C VAL A 164 -0.45 -18.90 12.09
N GLY A 165 0.51 -19.82 11.96
CA GLY A 165 0.46 -20.86 10.93
C GLY A 165 0.81 -20.44 9.49
N LEU A 166 1.33 -19.23 9.27
CA LEU A 166 1.77 -18.77 7.94
C LEU A 166 2.90 -19.62 7.36
N GLU A 167 3.80 -20.09 8.22
CA GLU A 167 4.91 -20.97 7.83
C GLU A 167 4.40 -22.32 7.31
N GLN A 168 3.40 -22.90 7.98
CA GLN A 168 2.78 -24.16 7.56
C GLN A 168 2.05 -23.98 6.22
N LEU A 169 1.30 -22.88 6.05
CA LEU A 169 0.66 -22.56 4.77
C LEU A 169 1.66 -22.47 3.61
N LEU A 170 2.82 -21.87 3.85
CA LEU A 170 3.89 -21.75 2.85
C LEU A 170 4.59 -23.09 2.57
N LYS A 171 4.71 -23.99 3.56
CA LYS A 171 5.43 -25.27 3.42
C LYS A 171 4.56 -26.44 2.97
N GLU A 172 3.25 -26.45 3.27
CA GLU A 172 2.35 -27.58 2.96
C GLU A 172 1.80 -27.55 1.53
N ASN A 173 1.82 -26.38 0.88
CA ASN A 173 1.26 -26.19 -0.46
C ASN A 173 2.34 -26.09 -1.56
N LEU A 174 3.59 -26.46 -1.25
CA LEU A 174 4.76 -26.46 -2.13
C LEU A 174 5.57 -27.74 -2.00
#